data_AF-A0A2G6MPL9-F1
#
_entry.id   AF-A0A2G6MPL9-F1
#
_cell.length_a   1.000
_cell.length_b   1.000
_cell.length_c   1.000
_cell.angle_alpha   90.00
_cell.angle_beta   90.00
_cell.angle_gamma   90.00
#
_symmetry.space_group_name_H-M   'P 1'
#
loop_
_entity.id
_entity.type
_entity.pdbx_description
1 polymer ?
#
loop_
_entity_poly.entity_id
_entity_poly.type
_entity_poly.pdbx_seq_one_letter_code
_entity_poly.pdbx_strand_id
1 'polypeptide(L)'
;MNTPKSRSEILKKRKKKTEKSLFRFILKWSFILLVIAGLAAAAALAGLLFYLGQDLPKINTLNDYQPATITGVYSDDGRKIGEFYRERRIVIPLSQMPDNLINAFVAAEDSRFREHPGIDIQSIARAFIKNLKAGGIVQGGSTITQ
;
A
#
# COMPACT_ATOMS: atom_id res chain seq x y z
N MET A 1 -15.86 52.53 47.71
CA MET A 1 -16.24 51.44 48.64
C MET A 1 -16.18 50.12 47.89
N ASN A 2 -15.17 49.28 48.13
CA ASN A 2 -15.11 47.93 47.57
C ASN A 2 -15.83 46.99 48.54
N THR A 3 -16.97 46.44 48.14
CA THR A 3 -17.68 45.44 48.93
C THR A 3 -16.83 44.15 49.01
N PRO A 4 -16.66 43.56 50.21
CA PRO A 4 -15.91 42.32 50.34
C PRO A 4 -16.66 41.19 49.62
N LYS A 5 -15.98 40.52 48.69
CA LYS A 5 -16.56 39.42 47.89
C LYS A 5 -17.06 38.31 48.81
N SER A 6 -18.27 37.82 48.55
CA SER A 6 -18.89 36.76 49.32
C SER A 6 -18.05 35.48 49.24
N ARG A 7 -17.95 34.74 50.35
CA ARG A 7 -17.21 33.46 50.45
C ARG A 7 -17.63 32.48 49.34
N SER A 8 -18.89 32.52 48.93
CA SER A 8 -19.45 31.73 47.81
C SER A 8 -18.88 32.09 46.44
N GLU A 9 -18.61 33.38 46.17
CA GLU A 9 -18.03 33.85 44.91
C GLU A 9 -16.55 33.48 44.79
N ILE A 10 -15.83 33.51 45.91
CA ILE A 10 -14.42 33.10 45.98
C ILE A 10 -14.30 31.59 45.69
N LEU A 11 -15.20 30.77 46.26
CA LEU A 11 -15.26 29.33 46.02
C LEU A 11 -15.61 29.01 44.56
N LYS A 12 -16.62 29.68 43.97
CA LYS A 12 -16.96 29.51 42.54
C LYS A 12 -15.82 29.92 41.62
N LYS A 13 -15.12 31.03 41.90
CA LYS A 13 -13.97 31.50 41.11
C LYS A 13 -12.78 30.54 41.21
N ARG A 14 -12.52 29.97 42.40
CA ARG A 14 -11.50 28.92 42.59
C ARG A 14 -11.87 27.66 41.82
N LYS A 15 -13.10 27.13 41.96
CA LYS A 15 -13.56 25.94 41.21
C LYS A 15 -13.46 26.13 39.69
N LYS A 16 -13.90 27.27 39.16
CA LYS A 16 -13.82 27.61 37.72
C LYS A 16 -12.38 27.77 37.23
N LYS A 17 -11.45 28.24 38.07
CA LYS A 17 -10.01 28.30 37.77
C LYS A 17 -9.40 26.89 37.75
N THR A 18 -9.77 26.03 38.70
CA THR A 18 -9.32 24.63 38.77
C THR A 18 -9.85 23.80 37.60
N GLU A 19 -11.14 23.90 37.26
CA GLU A 19 -11.73 23.22 36.10
C GLU A 19 -11.08 23.67 34.77
N LYS A 20 -10.84 24.98 34.58
CA LYS A 20 -10.12 25.48 33.40
C LYS A 20 -8.66 25.01 33.36
N SER A 21 -8.02 24.86 34.52
CA SER A 21 -6.65 24.36 34.63
C SER A 21 -6.56 22.86 34.32
N LEU A 22 -7.52 22.08 34.82
CA LEU A 22 -7.64 20.64 34.55
C LEU A 22 -7.98 20.37 33.08
N PHE A 23 -8.91 21.14 32.49
CA PHE A 23 -9.24 21.03 31.07
C PHE A 23 -8.04 21.31 30.17
N ARG A 24 -7.29 22.40 30.43
CA ARG A 24 -6.05 22.72 29.68
C ARG A 24 -4.96 21.67 29.87
N PHE A 25 -4.87 21.09 31.07
CA PHE A 25 -3.95 20.00 31.36
C PHE A 25 -4.30 18.75 30.55
N ILE A 26 -5.56 18.30 30.60
CA ILE A 26 -6.04 17.14 29.83
C ILE A 26 -5.83 17.37 28.33
N LEU A 27 -6.18 18.54 27.80
CA LEU A 27 -5.94 18.87 26.39
C LEU A 27 -4.46 18.80 26.02
N LYS A 28 -3.58 19.40 26.83
CA LYS A 28 -2.13 19.38 26.60
C LYS A 28 -1.59 17.95 26.58
N TRP A 29 -1.98 17.12 27.55
CA TRP A 29 -1.52 15.73 27.60
C TRP A 29 -2.13 14.86 26.50
N SER A 30 -3.39 15.10 26.11
CA SER A 30 -3.99 14.42 24.95
C SER A 30 -3.26 14.77 23.66
N PHE A 31 -2.86 16.03 23.48
CA PHE A 31 -2.10 16.48 22.32
C PHE A 31 -0.70 15.85 22.30
N ILE A 32 -0.01 15.83 23.44
CA ILE A 32 1.30 15.17 23.57
C ILE A 32 1.19 13.67 23.25
N LEU A 33 0.17 12.98 23.79
CA LEU A 33 -0.08 11.57 23.50
C LEU A 33 -0.32 11.33 22.01
N LEU A 34 -1.10 12.20 21.36
CA LEU A 34 -1.42 12.09 19.93
C LEU A 34 -0.16 12.28 19.07
N VAL A 35 0.71 13.23 19.43
CA VAL A 35 2.01 13.43 18.76
C VAL A 35 2.92 12.22 18.95
N ILE A 36 3.03 11.67 20.16
CA ILE A 36 3.83 10.48 20.43
C ILE A 36 3.30 9.27 19.65
N ALA A 37 1.98 9.06 19.63
CA ALA A 37 1.35 7.99 18.87
C ALA A 37 1.60 8.15 17.36
N GLY A 38 1.52 9.37 16.83
CA GLY A 38 1.83 9.67 15.44
C GLY A 38 3.28 9.37 15.08
N LEU A 39 4.23 9.77 15.93
CA LEU A 39 5.66 9.46 15.75
C LEU A 39 5.94 7.96 15.82
N ALA A 40 5.31 7.24 16.76
CA ALA A 40 5.45 5.80 16.87
C ALA A 40 4.90 5.07 15.63
N ALA A 41 3.75 5.51 15.10
CA ALA A 41 3.19 4.96 13.87
C ALA A 41 4.08 5.24 12.66
N ALA A 42 4.64 6.45 12.54
CA ALA A 42 5.58 6.79 11.47
C ALA A 42 6.87 5.96 11.55
N ALA A 43 7.42 5.78 12.76
CA ALA A 43 8.61 4.94 12.98
C ALA A 43 8.33 3.46 12.66
N ALA A 44 7.17 2.94 13.04
CA ALA A 44 6.74 1.58 12.71
C ALA A 44 6.60 1.40 11.19
N LEU A 45 5.98 2.37 10.50
CA LEU A 45 5.86 2.35 9.04
C LEU A 45 7.23 2.42 8.35
N ALA A 46 8.12 3.30 8.81
CA ALA A 46 9.48 3.42 8.27
C ALA A 46 10.29 2.13 8.51
N GLY A 47 10.19 1.54 9.69
CA GLY A 47 10.80 0.25 10.02
C GLY A 47 10.28 -0.89 9.15
N LEU A 48 8.96 -0.93 8.91
CA LEU A 48 8.35 -1.90 8.01
C LEU A 48 8.85 -1.74 6.58
N LEU A 49 8.88 -0.51 6.06
CA LEU A 49 9.39 -0.23 4.71
C LEU A 49 10.88 -0.58 4.58
N PHE A 50 11.68 -0.29 5.61
CA PHE A 50 13.10 -0.64 5.63
C PHE A 50 13.30 -2.16 5.66
N TYR A 51 12.56 -2.87 6.50
CA TYR A 51 12.60 -4.33 6.59
C TYR A 51 12.23 -4.99 5.26
N LEU A 52 11.10 -4.58 4.66
CA LEU A 52 10.68 -5.07 3.35
C LEU A 52 11.68 -4.70 2.23
N GLY A 53 12.39 -3.59 2.39
CA GLY A 53 13.40 -3.13 1.43
C GLY A 53 14.71 -3.93 1.43
N GLN A 54 15.04 -4.64 2.52
CA GLN A 54 16.31 -5.37 2.63
C GLN A 54 16.38 -6.61 1.75
N ASP A 55 15.25 -7.29 1.54
CA ASP A 55 15.17 -8.52 0.74
C ASP A 55 14.79 -8.25 -0.72
N LEU A 56 14.77 -6.98 -1.16
CA LEU A 56 14.45 -6.65 -2.54
C LEU A 56 15.55 -7.18 -3.47
N PRO A 57 15.23 -8.08 -4.42
CA PRO A 57 16.18 -8.52 -5.42
C PRO A 57 16.70 -7.30 -6.20
N LYS A 58 18.00 -7.29 -6.52
CA LYS A 58 18.59 -6.21 -7.32
C LYS A 58 17.82 -6.11 -8.64
N ILE A 59 17.46 -4.88 -9.03
CA ILE A 59 16.65 -4.56 -10.24
C ILE A 59 17.24 -5.18 -11.52
N ASN A 60 18.54 -5.45 -11.54
CA ASN A 60 19.25 -6.12 -12.64
C ASN A 60 18.66 -7.49 -13.00
N THR A 61 17.91 -8.14 -12.09
CA THR A 61 17.24 -9.43 -12.34
C THR A 61 16.15 -9.37 -13.41
N LEU A 62 15.56 -8.20 -13.71
CA LEU A 62 14.57 -8.07 -14.79
C LEU A 62 15.20 -8.26 -16.18
N ASN A 63 16.46 -7.86 -16.37
CA ASN A 63 17.18 -8.09 -17.62
C ASN A 63 17.60 -9.56 -17.79
N ASP A 64 17.78 -10.26 -16.66
CA ASP A 64 18.21 -11.66 -16.63
C ASP A 64 17.04 -12.65 -16.47
N TYR A 65 15.80 -12.19 -16.61
CA TYR A 65 14.63 -13.06 -16.52
C TYR A 65 14.58 -14.02 -17.72
N GLN A 66 14.99 -15.26 -17.48
CA GLN A 66 15.02 -16.34 -18.47
C GLN A 66 14.07 -17.46 -18.04
N PRO A 67 12.77 -17.36 -18.39
CA PRO A 67 11.80 -18.39 -18.04
C PRO A 67 12.12 -19.67 -18.81
N ALA A 68 11.78 -20.83 -18.22
CA ALA A 68 11.81 -22.08 -18.96
C ALA A 68 10.84 -22.01 -20.15
N THR A 69 11.38 -22.17 -21.36
CA THR A 69 10.65 -22.13 -22.63
C THR A 69 10.56 -23.52 -23.26
N ILE A 70 9.83 -23.62 -24.36
CA ILE A 70 9.67 -24.87 -25.10
C ILE A 70 10.99 -25.31 -25.76
N THR A 71 11.33 -26.60 -25.64
CA THR A 71 12.37 -27.23 -26.46
C THR A 71 11.70 -27.84 -27.69
N GLY A 72 11.99 -27.29 -28.88
CA GLY A 72 11.46 -27.82 -30.14
C GLY A 72 12.35 -28.91 -30.74
N VAL A 73 11.73 -29.97 -31.23
CA VAL A 73 12.40 -31.03 -32.03
C VAL A 73 11.99 -30.85 -33.48
N TYR A 74 12.96 -30.86 -34.39
CA TYR A 74 12.76 -30.67 -35.82
C TYR A 74 13.31 -31.88 -36.60
N SER A 75 12.64 -32.25 -37.69
CA SER A 75 13.14 -33.22 -38.67
C SER A 75 14.25 -32.61 -39.54
N ASP A 76 14.92 -33.46 -40.32
CA ASP A 76 15.98 -33.08 -41.27
C ASP A 76 15.51 -32.09 -42.35
N ASP A 77 14.23 -32.15 -42.71
CA ASP A 77 13.56 -31.19 -43.61
C ASP A 77 13.09 -29.89 -42.92
N GLY A 78 13.41 -29.70 -41.63
CA GLY A 78 13.09 -28.50 -40.85
C GLY A 78 11.65 -28.42 -40.32
N ARG A 79 10.83 -29.46 -40.49
CA ARG A 79 9.48 -29.48 -39.88
C ARG A 79 9.57 -29.76 -38.38
N LYS A 80 8.76 -29.06 -37.58
CA LYS A 80 8.68 -29.34 -36.14
C LYS A 80 7.95 -30.67 -35.91
N ILE A 81 8.63 -31.62 -35.28
CA ILE A 81 8.12 -32.97 -34.99
C ILE A 81 7.81 -33.20 -33.51
N GLY A 82 8.17 -32.27 -32.63
CA GLY A 82 7.84 -32.37 -31.20
C GLY A 82 8.18 -31.12 -30.40
N GLU A 83 7.61 -31.04 -29.20
CA GLU A 83 7.90 -30.01 -28.19
C GLU A 83 8.02 -30.68 -26.81
N PHE A 84 9.05 -30.33 -26.04
CA PHE A 84 9.20 -30.71 -24.64
C PHE A 84 9.15 -29.47 -23.77
N TYR A 85 8.30 -29.49 -22.74
CA TYR A 85 8.16 -28.38 -21.79
C TYR A 85 7.50 -28.83 -20.48
N ARG A 86 7.80 -28.13 -19.39
CA ARG A 86 6.99 -28.17 -18.15
C ARG A 86 5.80 -27.23 -18.26
N GLU A 87 6.05 -26.06 -18.83
CA GLU A 87 5.06 -25.03 -19.10
C GLU A 87 5.27 -24.53 -20.53
N ARG A 88 4.19 -24.45 -21.29
CA ARG A 88 4.26 -24.06 -22.71
C ARG A 88 4.39 -22.54 -22.85
N ARG A 89 5.59 -22.01 -22.62
CA ARG A 89 5.88 -20.57 -22.71
C ARG A 89 6.52 -20.20 -24.06
N ILE A 90 6.01 -19.13 -24.66
CA ILE A 90 6.59 -18.44 -25.82
C ILE A 90 6.88 -17.01 -25.39
N VAL A 91 8.16 -16.63 -25.38
CA VAL A 91 8.59 -15.29 -25.00
C VAL A 91 8.50 -14.40 -26.24
N ILE A 92 7.73 -13.32 -26.13
CA ILE A 92 7.52 -12.34 -27.20
C ILE A 92 7.95 -10.97 -26.67
N PRO A 93 8.80 -10.22 -27.40
CA PRO A 93 9.14 -8.85 -27.03
C PRO A 93 7.90 -7.96 -27.00
N LEU A 94 7.85 -7.02 -26.06
CA LEU A 94 6.72 -6.08 -25.93
C LEU A 94 6.47 -5.30 -27.23
N SER A 95 7.52 -5.00 -28.00
CA SER A 95 7.44 -4.30 -29.29
C SER A 95 6.72 -5.08 -30.40
N GLN A 96 6.55 -6.40 -30.24
CA GLN A 96 5.79 -7.23 -31.18
C GLN A 96 4.32 -7.41 -30.75
N MET A 97 3.95 -6.94 -29.56
CA MET A 97 2.59 -7.02 -29.07
C MET A 97 1.74 -5.87 -29.62
N PRO A 98 0.49 -6.12 -30.06
CA PRO A 98 -0.41 -5.03 -30.46
C PRO A 98 -0.70 -4.07 -29.31
N ASP A 99 -0.66 -2.76 -29.55
CA ASP A 99 -0.94 -1.75 -28.53
C ASP A 99 -2.30 -1.94 -27.86
N ASN A 100 -3.31 -2.36 -28.64
CA ASN A 100 -4.65 -2.64 -28.12
C ASN A 100 -4.65 -3.81 -27.11
N LEU A 101 -3.81 -4.82 -27.32
CA LEU A 101 -3.67 -5.93 -26.37
C LEU A 101 -3.06 -5.44 -25.05
N ILE A 102 -1.97 -4.66 -25.14
CA ILE A 102 -1.30 -4.09 -23.97
C ILE A 102 -2.27 -3.20 -23.19
N ASN A 103 -2.98 -2.31 -23.88
CA ASN A 103 -3.91 -1.37 -23.24
C ASN A 103 -5.12 -2.11 -22.63
N ALA A 104 -5.66 -3.13 -23.28
CA ALA A 104 -6.76 -3.92 -22.74
C ALA A 104 -6.34 -4.70 -21.49
N PHE A 105 -5.16 -5.33 -21.52
CA PHE A 105 -4.61 -6.06 -20.37
C PHE A 105 -4.35 -5.13 -19.18
N VAL A 106 -3.67 -3.99 -19.42
CA VAL A 106 -3.43 -2.99 -18.38
C VAL A 106 -4.75 -2.45 -17.83
N ALA A 107 -5.73 -2.14 -18.67
CA ALA A 107 -7.03 -1.65 -18.19
C ALA A 107 -7.78 -2.67 -17.31
N ALA A 108 -7.65 -3.96 -17.60
CA ALA A 108 -8.33 -5.04 -16.87
C ALA A 108 -7.63 -5.40 -15.54
N GLU A 109 -6.32 -5.56 -15.57
CA GLU A 109 -5.54 -6.06 -14.41
C GLU A 109 -5.05 -4.93 -13.50
N ASP A 110 -4.63 -3.80 -14.08
CA ASP A 110 -4.02 -2.71 -13.34
C ASP A 110 -4.22 -1.37 -14.05
N SER A 111 -5.45 -0.85 -13.98
CA SER A 111 -5.87 0.36 -14.72
C SER A 111 -5.00 1.60 -14.46
N ARG A 112 -4.27 1.63 -13.35
CA ARG A 112 -3.40 2.74 -12.94
C ARG A 112 -1.92 2.39 -12.99
N PHE A 113 -1.56 1.30 -13.67
CA PHE A 113 -0.19 0.79 -13.78
C PHE A 113 0.84 1.88 -14.12
N ARG A 114 0.48 2.83 -14.98
CA ARG A 114 1.35 3.93 -15.43
C ARG A 114 1.42 5.11 -14.45
N GLU A 115 0.61 5.12 -13.40
CA GLU A 115 0.47 6.20 -12.42
C GLU A 115 1.14 5.90 -11.07
N HIS A 116 1.45 4.63 -10.78
CA HIS A 116 2.05 4.22 -9.50
C HIS A 116 3.41 3.54 -9.66
N PRO A 117 4.29 3.60 -8.66
CA PRO A 117 5.64 3.04 -8.71
C PRO A 117 5.64 1.52 -8.40
N GLY A 118 4.69 0.77 -8.98
CA GLY A 118 4.51 -0.67 -8.75
C GLY A 118 3.42 -1.03 -7.74
N ILE A 119 3.34 -0.41 -6.55
CA ILE A 119 2.27 -0.70 -5.58
C ILE A 119 1.16 0.36 -5.64
N ASP A 120 -0.08 -0.07 -5.89
CA ASP A 120 -1.26 0.80 -5.88
C ASP A 120 -1.94 0.81 -4.50
N ILE A 121 -1.53 1.76 -3.66
CA ILE A 121 -2.12 1.99 -2.32
C ILE A 121 -3.62 2.32 -2.39
N GLN A 122 -4.07 3.01 -3.44
CA GLN A 122 -5.48 3.38 -3.57
C GLN A 122 -6.35 2.16 -3.91
N SER A 123 -5.86 1.29 -4.79
CA SER A 123 -6.55 0.04 -5.13
C SER A 123 -6.58 -0.92 -3.95
N ILE A 124 -5.49 -1.02 -3.17
CA ILE A 124 -5.45 -1.78 -1.91
C ILE A 124 -6.50 -1.25 -0.92
N ALA A 125 -6.52 0.06 -0.65
CA ALA A 125 -7.46 0.66 0.29
C ALA A 125 -8.92 0.47 -0.15
N ARG A 126 -9.21 0.65 -1.45
CA ARG A 126 -10.53 0.45 -2.05
C ARG A 126 -10.98 -1.00 -1.94
N ALA A 127 -10.10 -1.95 -2.27
CA ALA A 127 -10.36 -3.39 -2.15
C ALA A 127 -10.64 -3.79 -0.70
N PHE A 128 -9.83 -3.30 0.25
CA PHE A 128 -10.02 -3.54 1.68
C PHE A 128 -11.41 -3.07 2.16
N ILE A 129 -11.81 -1.83 1.84
CA ILE A 129 -13.12 -1.28 2.24
C ILE A 129 -14.26 -2.09 1.62
N LYS A 130 -14.13 -2.49 0.36
CA LYS A 130 -15.15 -3.28 -0.36
C LYS A 130 -15.29 -4.68 0.23
N ASN A 131 -14.18 -5.35 0.53
CA ASN A 131 -14.16 -6.68 1.12
C ASN A 131 -14.74 -6.65 2.54
N LEU A 132 -14.41 -5.62 3.34
CA LEU A 132 -14.98 -5.43 4.67
C LEU A 132 -16.51 -5.24 4.61
N LYS A 133 -17.01 -4.42 3.68
CA LYS A 133 -18.45 -4.20 3.48
C LYS A 133 -19.18 -5.44 2.99
N ALA A 134 -18.52 -6.26 2.17
CA ALA A 134 -19.08 -7.49 1.63
C ALA A 134 -19.01 -8.67 2.61
N GLY A 135 -18.25 -8.55 3.71
CA GLY A 135 -18.00 -9.66 4.64
C GLY A 135 -17.14 -10.77 4.05
N GLY A 136 -16.44 -10.52 2.94
CA GLY A 136 -15.66 -11.50 2.19
C GLY A 136 -14.85 -10.86 1.07
N ILE A 137 -13.97 -11.63 0.42
CA ILE A 137 -13.14 -11.13 -0.68
C ILE A 137 -14.00 -11.02 -1.94
N VAL A 138 -14.21 -9.79 -2.42
CA VAL A 138 -14.95 -9.47 -3.65
C VAL A 138 -14.14 -8.61 -4.62
N GLN A 139 -13.07 -7.97 -4.15
CA GLN A 139 -12.20 -7.13 -4.97
C GLN A 139 -10.73 -7.36 -4.61
N GLY A 140 -9.89 -7.46 -5.64
CA GLY A 140 -8.42 -7.50 -5.52
C GLY A 140 -7.80 -6.10 -5.49
N GLY A 141 -6.62 -6.00 -4.88
CA GLY A 141 -5.80 -4.79 -4.85
C GLY A 141 -4.37 -5.03 -5.36
N SER A 142 -4.16 -6.12 -6.09
CA SER A 142 -2.87 -6.50 -6.69
C SER A 142 -2.53 -5.60 -7.87
N THR A 143 -1.24 -5.58 -8.22
CA THR A 143 -0.70 -4.82 -9.35
C THR A 143 0.13 -5.74 -10.24
N ILE A 144 0.40 -5.36 -11.48
CA ILE A 144 1.17 -6.18 -12.43
C ILE A 144 2.59 -6.51 -11.91
N THR A 145 3.14 -5.65 -11.05
CA THR A 145 4.48 -5.85 -10.47
C THR A 145 4.53 -6.83 -9.29
N GLN A 146 3.38 -7.24 -8.74
CA GLN A 146 3.28 -8.22 -7.64
C GLN A 146 3.11 -9.63 -8.19
#